data_AF-A0A7S3TNF9-F1
#
_entry.id   AF-A0A7S3TNF9-F1
#
_cell.length_a   1.000
_cell.length_b   1.000
_cell.length_c   1.000
_cell.angle_alpha   90.00
_cell.angle_beta   90.00
_cell.angle_gamma   90.00
#
_symmetry.space_group_name_H-M   'P 1'
#
loop_
_entity.id
_entity.type
_entity.pdbx_description
1 polymer ?
#
loop_
_entity_poly.entity_id
_entity_poly.type
_entity_poly.pdbx_seq_one_letter_code
_entity_poly.pdbx_strand_id
1 'polypeptide(L)'
;MFALFALATTARASSLSTARRQARQARRQARLVDARASSLERRLQKQGTVLERLEERTADLERVAVKEFEILHYNVLSNYSATNMLPWFCYGCNVTAAERAEMHRRFYAPGPTGFKRVRGKGWPTWAEEVLSPERRAAVEAYDALHFGWERRCERLIAAVCRHRVGCRERAPDILTLAECDCYDEFWRERLLQRGYASTWRKRPRSSIDGCAIAWRSSTFELLASGGYDFGSALSRSPDRTCHFALLAWRRDPTVRLLVATTSASPPALSEPSSRPLRRVRR
;
A
#
# COMPACT_ATOMS: atom_id res chain seq x y z
N MET A 1 -42.91 -84.43 11.18
CA MET A 1 -41.45 -84.33 11.39
C MET A 1 -40.63 -84.01 10.12
N PHE A 2 -41.09 -84.35 8.91
CA PHE A 2 -40.32 -84.07 7.67
C PHE A 2 -40.32 -82.61 7.17
N ALA A 3 -41.38 -81.83 7.45
CA ALA A 3 -41.48 -80.43 6.99
C ALA A 3 -40.47 -79.47 7.65
N LEU A 4 -40.10 -79.72 8.92
CA LEU A 4 -39.16 -78.89 9.69
C LEU A 4 -37.71 -79.04 9.21
N PHE A 5 -37.31 -80.20 8.69
CA PHE A 5 -35.96 -80.45 8.17
C PHE A 5 -35.72 -79.79 6.80
N ALA A 6 -36.75 -79.73 5.95
CA ALA A 6 -36.68 -79.06 4.64
C ALA A 6 -36.64 -77.52 4.77
N LEU A 7 -37.34 -76.95 5.75
CA LEU A 7 -37.31 -75.52 6.07
C LEU A 7 -35.96 -75.08 6.69
N ALA A 8 -35.37 -75.91 7.55
CA ALA A 8 -34.07 -75.62 8.17
C ALA A 8 -32.90 -75.68 7.16
N THR A 9 -32.96 -76.58 6.19
CA THR A 9 -31.92 -76.71 5.14
C THR A 9 -32.02 -75.59 4.09
N THR A 10 -33.22 -75.18 3.71
CA THR A 10 -33.44 -74.04 2.78
C THR A 10 -33.08 -72.69 3.40
N ALA A 11 -33.37 -72.46 4.69
CA ALA A 11 -32.95 -71.25 5.41
C ALA A 11 -31.41 -71.14 5.52
N ARG A 12 -30.72 -72.26 5.78
CA ARG A 12 -29.25 -72.32 5.86
C ARG A 12 -28.59 -72.13 4.49
N ALA A 13 -29.17 -72.70 3.44
CA ALA A 13 -28.71 -72.49 2.06
C ALA A 13 -28.91 -71.02 1.59
N SER A 14 -30.03 -70.41 1.97
CA SER A 14 -30.32 -69.00 1.67
C SER A 14 -29.34 -68.06 2.39
N SER A 15 -29.09 -68.28 3.69
CA SER A 15 -28.10 -67.56 4.51
C SER A 15 -26.67 -67.64 3.94
N LEU A 16 -26.23 -68.84 3.52
CA LEU A 16 -24.93 -69.04 2.87
C LEU A 16 -24.84 -68.33 1.52
N SER A 17 -25.96 -68.22 0.78
CA SER A 17 -26.01 -67.48 -0.49
C SER A 17 -25.89 -65.96 -0.29
N THR A 18 -26.52 -65.43 0.76
CA THR A 18 -26.50 -64.00 1.10
C THR A 18 -25.12 -63.58 1.61
N ALA A 19 -24.48 -64.39 2.46
CA ALA A 19 -23.11 -64.17 2.92
C ALA A 19 -22.10 -64.18 1.75
N ARG A 20 -22.26 -65.09 0.77
CA ARG A 20 -21.44 -65.12 -0.45
C ARG A 20 -21.66 -63.88 -1.33
N ARG A 21 -22.89 -63.38 -1.44
CA ARG A 21 -23.19 -62.12 -2.16
C ARG A 21 -22.56 -60.91 -1.46
N GLN A 22 -22.69 -60.79 -0.15
CA GLN A 22 -22.08 -59.71 0.64
C GLN A 22 -20.54 -59.74 0.55
N ALA A 23 -19.92 -60.91 0.65
CA ALA A 23 -18.46 -61.05 0.49
C ALA A 23 -17.98 -60.66 -0.92
N ARG A 24 -18.75 -60.98 -1.97
CA ARG A 24 -18.46 -60.54 -3.35
C ARG A 24 -18.61 -59.03 -3.50
N GLN A 25 -19.64 -58.44 -2.90
CA GLN A 25 -19.88 -57.00 -2.92
C GLN A 25 -18.76 -56.23 -2.18
N ALA A 26 -18.34 -56.71 -1.01
CA ALA A 26 -17.23 -56.14 -0.25
C ALA A 26 -15.90 -56.20 -1.04
N ARG A 27 -15.60 -57.34 -1.68
CA ARG A 27 -14.40 -57.47 -2.54
C ARG A 27 -14.44 -56.54 -3.75
N ARG A 28 -15.62 -56.34 -4.36
CA ARG A 28 -15.80 -55.40 -5.47
C ARG A 28 -15.60 -53.95 -5.00
N GLN A 29 -16.13 -53.61 -3.83
CA GLN A 29 -15.96 -52.28 -3.25
C GLN A 29 -14.50 -51.99 -2.89
N ALA A 30 -13.80 -52.95 -2.26
CA ALA A 30 -12.38 -52.84 -1.96
C ALA A 30 -11.54 -52.59 -3.22
N ARG A 31 -11.79 -53.37 -4.30
CA ARG A 31 -11.11 -53.16 -5.59
C ARG A 31 -11.37 -51.79 -6.20
N LEU A 32 -12.59 -51.25 -6.06
CA LEU A 32 -12.93 -49.91 -6.55
C LEU A 32 -12.22 -48.82 -5.75
N VAL A 33 -12.10 -49.00 -4.42
CA VAL A 33 -11.36 -48.08 -3.55
C VAL A 33 -9.87 -48.10 -3.90
N ASP A 34 -9.26 -49.27 -4.03
CA ASP A 34 -7.84 -49.42 -4.41
C ASP A 34 -7.55 -48.81 -5.79
N ALA A 35 -8.43 -49.06 -6.77
CA ALA A 35 -8.29 -48.47 -8.10
C ALA A 35 -8.39 -46.94 -8.06
N ARG A 36 -9.26 -46.39 -7.20
CA ARG A 36 -9.41 -44.94 -7.02
C ARG A 36 -8.21 -44.33 -6.29
N ALA A 37 -7.68 -45.00 -5.26
CA ALA A 37 -6.46 -44.58 -4.56
C ALA A 37 -5.26 -44.55 -5.52
N SER A 38 -5.05 -45.62 -6.28
CA SER A 38 -3.99 -45.70 -7.30
C SER A 38 -4.14 -44.66 -8.42
N SER A 39 -5.38 -44.27 -8.74
CA SER A 39 -5.65 -43.19 -9.71
C SER A 39 -5.31 -41.81 -9.13
N LEU A 40 -5.64 -41.57 -7.86
CA LEU A 40 -5.32 -40.33 -7.15
C LEU A 40 -3.81 -40.16 -6.96
N GLU A 41 -3.09 -41.21 -6.57
CA GLU A 41 -1.64 -41.19 -6.43
C GLU A 41 -0.94 -40.82 -7.75
N ARG A 42 -1.36 -41.44 -8.86
CA ARG A 42 -0.85 -41.09 -10.20
C ARG A 42 -1.14 -39.64 -10.58
N ARG A 43 -2.30 -39.10 -10.21
CA ARG A 43 -2.64 -37.69 -10.44
C ARG A 43 -1.79 -36.76 -9.59
N LEU A 44 -1.59 -37.08 -8.31
CA LEU A 44 -0.73 -36.31 -7.40
C LEU A 44 0.71 -36.29 -7.89
N GLN A 45 1.24 -37.45 -8.29
CA GLN A 45 2.60 -37.54 -8.82
C GLN A 45 2.74 -36.73 -10.12
N LYS A 46 1.77 -36.83 -11.04
CA LYS A 46 1.75 -36.02 -12.26
C LYS A 46 1.67 -34.51 -11.95
N GLN A 47 0.90 -34.12 -10.94
CA GLN A 47 0.82 -32.72 -10.50
C GLN A 47 2.13 -32.24 -9.88
N GLY A 48 2.80 -33.07 -9.08
CA GLY A 48 4.12 -32.78 -8.52
C GLY A 48 5.15 -32.48 -9.61
N THR A 49 5.27 -33.35 -10.62
CA THR A 49 6.19 -33.13 -11.75
C THR A 49 5.87 -31.86 -12.55
N VAL A 50 4.58 -31.51 -12.68
CA VAL A 50 4.19 -30.26 -13.35
C VAL A 50 4.59 -29.04 -12.51
N LEU A 51 4.43 -29.09 -11.19
CA LEU A 51 4.84 -28.02 -10.29
C LEU A 51 6.35 -27.80 -10.35
N GLU A 52 7.15 -28.87 -10.24
CA GLU A 52 8.61 -28.80 -10.34
C GLU A 52 9.06 -28.15 -11.66
N ARG A 53 8.46 -28.56 -12.79
CA ARG A 53 8.77 -27.97 -14.10
C ARG A 53 8.36 -26.49 -14.20
N LEU A 54 7.25 -26.11 -13.58
CA LEU A 54 6.81 -24.72 -13.55
C LEU A 54 7.72 -23.85 -12.66
N GLU A 55 8.18 -24.39 -11.53
CA GLU A 55 9.15 -23.75 -10.66
C GLU A 55 10.48 -23.51 -11.39
N GLU A 56 11.02 -24.53 -12.05
CA GLU A 56 12.25 -24.42 -12.86
C GLU A 56 12.11 -23.37 -13.97
N ARG A 57 11.02 -23.42 -14.73
CA ARG A 57 10.75 -22.45 -15.81
C ARG A 57 10.55 -21.03 -15.27
N THR A 58 9.95 -20.89 -14.10
CA THR A 58 9.79 -19.58 -13.43
C THR A 58 11.16 -19.05 -13.00
N ALA A 59 12.01 -19.89 -12.41
CA ALA A 59 13.36 -19.52 -12.01
C ALA A 59 14.22 -19.09 -13.22
N ASP A 60 14.12 -19.81 -14.35
CA ASP A 60 14.82 -19.44 -15.58
C ASP A 60 14.34 -18.10 -16.14
N LEU A 61 13.02 -17.88 -16.18
CA LEU A 61 12.44 -16.60 -16.61
C LEU A 61 12.85 -15.46 -15.68
N GLU A 62 12.86 -15.69 -14.36
CA GLU A 62 13.32 -14.72 -13.37
C GLU A 62 14.80 -14.38 -13.53
N ARG A 63 15.65 -15.35 -13.92
CA ARG A 63 17.08 -15.15 -14.15
C ARG A 63 17.37 -14.20 -15.33
N VAL A 64 16.59 -14.29 -16.40
CA VAL A 64 16.76 -13.45 -17.60
C VAL A 64 15.87 -12.20 -17.63
N ALA A 65 14.90 -12.10 -16.72
CA ALA A 65 13.99 -10.97 -16.66
C ALA A 65 14.74 -9.67 -16.33
N VAL A 66 14.37 -8.59 -17.02
CA VAL A 66 14.81 -7.25 -16.66
C VAL A 66 14.31 -6.94 -15.26
N LYS A 67 15.24 -6.48 -14.42
CA LYS A 67 15.05 -6.22 -13.01
C LYS A 67 14.32 -4.90 -12.80
N GLU A 68 13.03 -4.87 -13.10
CA GLU A 68 12.18 -3.69 -12.95
C GLU A 68 11.42 -3.73 -11.62
N PHE A 69 11.47 -2.63 -10.89
CA PHE A 69 10.64 -2.37 -9.72
C PHE A 69 10.15 -0.93 -9.77
N GLU A 70 9.01 -0.70 -9.15
CA GLU A 70 8.35 0.59 -9.17
C GLU A 70 8.45 1.30 -7.82
N ILE A 71 8.86 2.57 -7.87
CA ILE A 71 8.95 3.45 -6.71
C ILE A 71 8.00 4.62 -6.92
N LEU A 72 7.03 4.78 -6.02
CA LEU A 72 6.15 5.95 -6.02
C LEU A 72 6.39 6.83 -4.80
N HIS A 73 6.28 8.13 -5.02
CA HIS A 73 6.40 9.15 -3.99
C HIS A 73 5.12 9.95 -3.87
N TYR A 74 4.61 10.09 -2.66
CA TYR A 74 3.41 10.85 -2.36
C TYR A 74 3.66 11.83 -1.22
N ASN A 75 3.17 13.06 -1.40
CA ASN A 75 2.90 13.94 -0.27
C ASN A 75 1.46 13.70 0.18
N VAL A 76 1.26 13.06 1.34
CA VAL A 76 -0.06 12.60 1.77
C VAL A 76 -0.85 13.66 2.54
N LEU A 77 -0.27 14.86 2.73
CA LEU A 77 -0.79 15.97 3.53
C LEU A 77 -1.11 15.53 4.97
N SER A 78 -0.35 16.05 5.94
CA SER A 78 -0.55 15.66 7.35
C SER A 78 -1.96 16.00 7.84
N ASN A 79 -2.55 15.19 8.73
CA ASN A 79 -3.86 15.45 9.34
C ASN A 79 -3.94 16.85 9.96
N TYR A 80 -2.92 17.25 10.71
CA TYR A 80 -2.96 18.56 11.37
C TYR A 80 -2.83 19.75 10.40
N SER A 81 -2.37 19.52 9.15
CA SER A 81 -2.28 20.55 8.09
C SER A 81 -3.35 20.40 7.01
N ALA A 82 -4.12 19.30 7.03
CA ALA A 82 -5.11 18.98 6.01
C ALA A 82 -6.34 19.86 6.14
N THR A 83 -6.42 20.90 5.33
CA THR A 83 -7.59 21.78 5.29
C THR A 83 -7.74 22.48 3.94
N ASN A 84 -8.97 22.57 3.48
CA ASN A 84 -9.40 23.23 2.25
C ASN A 84 -9.25 24.76 2.31
N MET A 85 -9.07 25.35 3.50
CA MET A 85 -8.98 26.80 3.69
C MET A 85 -7.60 27.37 3.35
N LEU A 86 -6.69 26.57 2.79
CA LEU A 86 -5.38 27.05 2.34
C LEU A 86 -5.48 27.60 0.90
N PRO A 87 -4.72 28.65 0.54
CA PRO A 87 -4.82 29.32 -0.76
C PRO A 87 -4.74 28.42 -1.99
N TRP A 88 -4.10 27.25 -1.87
CA TRP A 88 -3.93 26.29 -2.96
C TRP A 88 -5.12 25.35 -3.15
N PHE A 89 -6.02 25.23 -2.18
CA PHE A 89 -7.22 24.39 -2.29
C PHE A 89 -8.44 25.28 -2.57
N CYS A 90 -9.07 25.81 -1.52
CA CYS A 90 -10.30 26.60 -1.56
C CYS A 90 -11.39 26.00 -2.46
N TYR A 91 -11.51 24.67 -2.48
CA TYR A 91 -12.50 23.94 -3.27
C TYR A 91 -13.92 24.23 -2.77
N GLY A 92 -14.92 24.07 -3.65
CA GLY A 92 -16.31 24.40 -3.34
C GLY A 92 -16.66 25.86 -3.59
N CYS A 93 -15.67 26.73 -3.82
CA CYS A 93 -15.89 28.05 -4.39
C CYS A 93 -15.03 28.22 -5.65
N ASN A 94 -15.58 28.82 -6.70
CA ASN A 94 -14.86 29.07 -7.94
C ASN A 94 -13.89 30.24 -7.74
N VAL A 95 -12.72 29.96 -7.15
CA VAL A 95 -11.64 30.94 -6.97
C VAL A 95 -10.98 31.26 -8.31
N THR A 96 -10.98 32.53 -8.68
CA THR A 96 -10.32 33.02 -9.90
C THR A 96 -8.79 33.02 -9.74
N ALA A 97 -8.06 33.06 -10.85
CA ALA A 97 -6.60 33.12 -10.82
C ALA A 97 -6.08 34.37 -10.09
N ALA A 98 -6.75 35.52 -10.27
CA ALA A 98 -6.39 36.78 -9.61
C ALA A 98 -6.58 36.71 -8.09
N GLU A 99 -7.73 36.19 -7.63
CA GLU A 99 -7.97 35.96 -6.21
C GLU A 99 -6.94 35.01 -5.61
N ARG A 100 -6.61 33.92 -6.32
CA ARG A 100 -5.61 32.95 -5.86
C ARG A 100 -4.23 33.60 -5.74
N ALA A 101 -3.82 34.40 -6.71
CA ALA A 101 -2.55 35.15 -6.65
C ALA A 101 -2.53 36.10 -5.45
N GLU A 102 -3.63 36.80 -5.19
CA GLU A 102 -3.74 37.71 -4.05
C GLU A 102 -3.72 36.98 -2.70
N MET A 103 -4.43 35.85 -2.58
CA MET A 103 -4.36 34.99 -1.41
C MET A 103 -2.93 34.49 -1.17
N HIS A 104 -2.20 34.05 -2.21
CA HIS A 104 -0.80 33.66 -2.08
C HIS A 104 0.09 34.81 -1.63
N ARG A 105 -0.04 35.98 -2.23
CA ARG A 105 0.72 37.18 -1.88
C ARG A 105 0.54 37.53 -0.39
N ARG A 106 -0.70 37.52 0.09
CA ARG A 106 -1.06 37.83 1.48
C ARG A 106 -0.63 36.73 2.45
N PHE A 107 -0.80 35.47 2.06
CA PHE A 107 -0.40 34.32 2.86
C PHE A 107 1.10 34.33 3.17
N TYR A 108 1.93 34.64 2.17
CA TYR A 108 3.39 34.70 2.31
C TYR A 108 3.93 36.08 2.72
N ALA A 109 3.05 37.08 2.92
CA ALA A 109 3.48 38.41 3.34
C ALA A 109 4.11 38.35 4.74
N PRO A 110 5.27 39.00 4.98
CA PRO A 110 5.84 39.08 6.31
C PRO A 110 4.94 39.94 7.22
N GLY A 111 4.57 39.42 8.39
CA GLY A 111 3.76 40.14 9.37
C GLY A 111 2.97 39.21 10.30
N PRO A 112 2.32 39.76 11.34
CA PRO A 112 1.50 38.98 12.28
C PRO A 112 0.24 38.37 11.63
N THR A 113 -0.17 38.91 10.48
CA THR A 113 -1.30 38.43 9.66
C THR A 113 -0.86 37.44 8.57
N GLY A 114 0.43 37.44 8.21
CA GLY A 114 1.07 36.44 7.36
C GLY A 114 1.22 35.11 8.11
N PHE A 115 1.14 33.99 7.38
CA PHE A 115 0.75 32.68 7.87
C PHE A 115 1.23 32.23 9.28
N LYS A 116 0.27 32.09 10.22
CA LYS A 116 0.16 30.95 11.17
C LYS A 116 -1.31 30.71 11.51
N ARG A 117 -2.03 29.91 10.72
CA ARG A 117 -3.34 29.43 11.17
C ARG A 117 -3.12 28.56 12.40
N VAL A 118 -3.65 28.99 13.54
CA VAL A 118 -3.79 28.16 14.72
C VAL A 118 -5.04 27.30 14.51
N ARG A 119 -4.91 25.97 14.61
CA ARG A 119 -6.05 25.06 14.54
C ARG A 119 -7.14 25.53 15.52
N GLY A 120 -8.36 25.75 15.01
CA GLY A 120 -9.49 26.27 15.80
C GLY A 120 -9.75 27.78 15.71
N LYS A 121 -8.94 28.59 15.02
CA LYS A 121 -9.12 30.06 14.92
C LYS A 121 -9.77 30.57 13.62
N GLY A 122 -10.54 29.74 12.90
CA GLY A 122 -11.26 30.16 11.69
C GLY A 122 -10.35 30.59 10.53
N TRP A 123 -10.89 31.42 9.63
CA TRP A 123 -10.16 31.99 8.49
C TRP A 123 -9.13 33.03 8.93
N PRO A 124 -7.96 33.10 8.28
CA PRO A 124 -7.07 34.25 8.45
C PRO A 124 -7.74 35.55 8.00
N THR A 125 -7.47 36.67 8.69
CA THR A 125 -8.04 38.00 8.37
C THR A 125 -7.87 38.38 6.90
N TRP A 126 -6.71 38.07 6.31
CA TRP A 126 -6.44 38.39 4.91
C TRP A 126 -7.38 37.65 3.94
N ALA A 127 -7.90 36.49 4.32
CA ALA A 127 -8.82 35.71 3.49
C ALA A 127 -10.23 36.29 3.53
N GLU A 128 -10.60 36.96 4.63
CA GLU A 128 -11.90 37.63 4.78
C GLU A 128 -12.07 38.80 3.81
N GLU A 129 -10.95 39.44 3.45
CA GLU A 129 -10.89 40.54 2.49
C GLU A 129 -10.92 40.08 1.02
N VAL A 130 -10.65 38.79 0.74
CA VAL A 130 -10.56 38.26 -0.64
C VAL A 130 -11.81 37.48 -1.03
N LEU A 131 -12.38 36.69 -0.11
CA LEU A 131 -13.55 35.85 -0.39
C LEU A 131 -14.76 36.39 0.39
N SER A 132 -15.94 36.45 -0.23
CA SER A 132 -17.18 36.82 0.47
C SER A 132 -17.56 35.78 1.55
N PRO A 133 -18.37 36.14 2.55
CA PRO A 133 -18.82 35.21 3.59
C PRO A 133 -19.46 33.92 3.04
N GLU A 134 -20.27 34.02 1.99
CA GLU A 134 -20.95 32.88 1.37
C GLU A 134 -19.94 31.91 0.73
N ARG A 135 -18.91 32.45 0.09
CA ARG A 135 -17.84 31.64 -0.53
C ARG A 135 -16.96 30.97 0.51
N ARG A 136 -16.68 31.65 1.63
CA ARG A 136 -15.97 31.06 2.77
C ARG A 136 -16.77 29.91 3.39
N ALA A 137 -18.07 30.09 3.58
CA ALA A 137 -18.97 29.04 4.06
C ALA A 137 -19.00 27.82 3.11
N ALA A 138 -19.00 28.04 1.79
CA ALA A 138 -18.91 26.95 0.81
C ALA A 138 -17.59 26.16 0.91
N VAL A 139 -16.46 26.85 1.12
CA VAL A 139 -15.15 26.20 1.32
C VAL A 139 -15.12 25.41 2.63
N GLU A 140 -15.68 25.93 3.71
CA GLU A 140 -15.80 25.24 5.01
C GLU A 140 -16.69 24.00 4.91
N ALA A 141 -17.83 24.10 4.22
CA ALA A 141 -18.69 22.96 3.98
C ALA A 141 -17.94 21.84 3.23
N TYR A 142 -17.15 22.21 2.22
CA TYR A 142 -16.32 21.26 1.47
C TYR A 142 -15.17 20.68 2.33
N ASP A 143 -14.53 21.49 3.18
CA ASP A 143 -13.52 21.05 4.15
C ASP A 143 -14.08 19.96 5.07
N ALA A 144 -15.24 20.23 5.67
CA ALA A 144 -15.93 19.33 6.59
C ALA A 144 -16.32 18.00 5.93
N LEU A 145 -16.57 18.00 4.61
CA LEU A 145 -16.94 16.81 3.83
C LEU A 145 -15.75 16.00 3.30
N HIS A 146 -14.57 16.59 3.13
CA HIS A 146 -13.50 15.93 2.37
C HIS A 146 -12.10 15.96 3.00
N PHE A 147 -11.80 16.93 3.87
CA PHE A 147 -10.43 17.13 4.41
C PHE A 147 -10.22 16.50 5.78
N GLY A 148 -11.31 16.27 6.54
CA GLY A 148 -11.25 15.52 7.80
C GLY A 148 -10.57 14.16 7.62
N TRP A 149 -9.68 13.81 8.56
CA TRP A 149 -8.87 12.60 8.49
C TRP A 149 -9.69 11.33 8.27
N GLU A 150 -10.75 11.19 9.05
CA GLU A 150 -11.68 10.06 9.03
C GLU A 150 -12.35 9.89 7.66
N ARG A 151 -12.45 10.96 6.88
CA ARG A 151 -13.05 10.95 5.54
C ARG A 151 -12.06 10.65 4.42
N ARG A 152 -10.77 10.88 4.65
CA ARG A 152 -9.73 10.75 3.61
C ARG A 152 -8.78 9.58 3.82
N CYS A 153 -8.56 9.10 5.05
CA CYS A 153 -7.53 8.10 5.36
C CYS A 153 -7.67 6.82 4.50
N GLU A 154 -8.88 6.25 4.41
CA GLU A 154 -9.13 5.04 3.61
C GLU A 154 -8.97 5.29 2.08
N ARG A 155 -9.31 6.49 1.61
CA ARG A 155 -9.06 6.89 0.21
C ARG A 155 -7.57 7.06 -0.07
N LEU A 156 -6.81 7.62 0.87
CA LEU A 156 -5.37 7.83 0.74
C LEU A 156 -4.63 6.49 0.63
N ILE A 157 -4.88 5.57 1.56
CA ILE A 157 -4.24 4.25 1.50
C ILE A 157 -4.62 3.49 0.22
N ALA A 158 -5.88 3.59 -0.23
CA ALA A 158 -6.29 3.00 -1.50
C ALA A 158 -5.53 3.61 -2.68
N ALA A 159 -5.40 4.93 -2.74
CA ALA A 159 -4.73 5.64 -3.82
C ALA A 159 -3.21 5.38 -3.88
N VAL A 160 -2.52 5.32 -2.73
CA VAL A 160 -1.07 5.05 -2.74
C VAL A 160 -0.77 3.57 -3.00
N CYS A 161 -1.64 2.66 -2.57
CA CYS A 161 -1.41 1.23 -2.77
C CYS A 161 -1.96 0.69 -4.10
N ARG A 162 -2.79 1.46 -4.81
CA ARG A 162 -3.30 1.09 -6.15
C ARG A 162 -3.11 2.27 -7.07
N HIS A 163 -2.27 2.10 -8.06
CA HIS A 163 -2.12 3.08 -9.13
C HIS A 163 -2.25 2.37 -10.48
N ARG A 164 -2.55 3.15 -11.51
CA ARG A 164 -2.86 2.64 -12.84
C ARG A 164 -1.66 2.81 -13.75
N VAL A 165 -1.18 1.72 -14.34
CA VAL A 165 -0.18 1.73 -15.41
C VAL A 165 -0.84 1.18 -16.67
N GLY A 166 -1.13 2.08 -17.61
CA GLY A 166 -1.94 1.76 -18.79
C GLY A 166 -3.33 1.25 -18.41
N CYS A 167 -3.66 0.03 -18.83
CA CYS A 167 -4.97 -0.60 -18.56
C CYS A 167 -5.00 -1.44 -17.27
N ARG A 168 -3.91 -1.53 -16.51
CA ARG A 168 -3.81 -2.42 -15.33
C ARG A 168 -3.68 -1.60 -14.05
N GLU A 169 -4.40 -2.03 -13.01
CA GLU A 169 -4.10 -1.61 -11.64
C GLU A 169 -2.93 -2.45 -11.13
N ARG A 170 -1.91 -1.77 -10.64
CA ARG A 170 -0.76 -2.40 -10.00
C ARG A 170 -0.51 -1.69 -8.68
N ALA A 171 0.03 -2.45 -7.74
CA ALA A 171 0.53 -1.89 -6.51
C ALA A 171 2.06 -1.75 -6.62
N PRO A 172 2.62 -0.60 -6.23
CA PRO A 172 4.04 -0.34 -6.39
C PRO A 172 4.89 -1.28 -5.52
N ASP A 173 6.17 -1.40 -5.87
CA ASP A 173 7.10 -2.23 -5.11
C ASP A 173 7.64 -1.48 -3.88
N ILE A 174 7.84 -0.17 -4.03
CA ILE A 174 8.30 0.74 -2.97
C ILE A 174 7.41 2.01 -2.97
N LEU A 175 7.04 2.44 -1.77
CA LEU A 175 6.29 3.65 -1.50
C LEU A 175 7.10 4.56 -0.60
N THR A 176 7.11 5.86 -0.92
CA THR A 176 7.62 6.88 -0.02
C THR A 176 6.53 7.92 0.25
N LEU A 177 6.28 8.21 1.52
CA LEU A 177 5.23 9.11 1.95
C LEU A 177 5.86 10.29 2.71
N ALA A 178 5.69 11.51 2.21
CA ALA A 178 6.02 12.74 2.91
C ALA A 178 4.79 13.34 3.59
N GLU A 179 5.02 14.14 4.63
CA GLU A 179 3.97 14.68 5.52
C GLU A 179 3.09 13.59 6.14
N CYS A 180 3.70 12.43 6.41
CA CYS A 180 3.02 11.27 6.97
C CYS A 180 2.97 11.40 8.50
N ASP A 181 1.79 11.74 9.03
CA ASP A 181 1.43 11.56 10.44
C ASP A 181 0.49 10.36 10.62
N CYS A 182 0.08 10.07 11.86
CA CYS A 182 -0.74 8.90 12.21
C CYS A 182 -0.09 7.57 11.78
N TYR A 183 1.24 7.48 11.82
CA TYR A 183 1.96 6.33 11.28
C TYR A 183 1.67 5.06 12.08
N ASP A 184 1.82 5.13 13.39
CA ASP A 184 1.65 3.97 14.27
C ASP A 184 0.18 3.58 14.41
N GLU A 185 -0.74 4.55 14.35
CA GLU A 185 -2.18 4.34 14.54
C GLU A 185 -2.91 3.91 13.26
N PHE A 186 -2.39 4.22 12.07
CA PHE A 186 -3.06 3.96 10.80
C PHE A 186 -2.15 3.36 9.74
N TRP A 187 -1.08 4.05 9.34
CA TRP A 187 -0.31 3.68 8.15
C TRP A 187 0.37 2.33 8.29
N ARG A 188 1.06 2.08 9.41
CA ARG A 188 1.85 0.87 9.64
C ARG A 188 1.00 -0.38 9.47
N GLU A 189 -0.15 -0.45 10.14
CA GLU A 189 -1.05 -1.59 10.07
C GLU A 189 -1.70 -1.73 8.68
N ARG A 190 -2.18 -0.64 8.10
CA ARG A 190 -2.86 -0.66 6.79
C ARG A 190 -1.92 -1.03 5.64
N LEU A 191 -0.66 -0.62 5.71
CA LEU A 191 0.40 -1.03 4.78
C LEU A 191 0.74 -2.51 4.96
N LEU A 192 0.86 -2.98 6.21
CA LEU A 192 1.12 -4.39 6.52
C LEU A 192 0.03 -5.32 5.98
N GLN A 193 -1.24 -4.98 6.21
CA GLN A 193 -2.40 -5.72 5.66
C GLN A 193 -2.38 -5.78 4.12
N ARG A 194 -1.70 -4.85 3.46
CA ARG A 194 -1.54 -4.80 1.99
C ARG A 194 -0.23 -5.42 1.51
N GLY A 195 0.54 -6.05 2.39
CA GLY A 195 1.77 -6.77 2.06
C GLY A 195 3.02 -5.88 2.00
N TYR A 196 2.99 -4.72 2.64
CA TYR A 196 4.17 -3.86 2.77
C TYR A 196 4.76 -3.93 4.18
N ALA A 197 6.08 -4.07 4.28
CA ALA A 197 6.82 -3.68 5.47
C ALA A 197 7.16 -2.19 5.36
N SER A 198 7.34 -1.51 6.48
CA SER A 198 7.57 -0.07 6.47
C SER A 198 8.37 0.43 7.68
N THR A 199 9.02 1.58 7.48
CA THR A 199 9.66 2.37 8.54
C THR A 199 9.29 3.83 8.37
N TRP A 200 9.32 4.57 9.47
CA TRP A 200 8.96 5.98 9.49
C TRP A 200 9.91 6.76 10.38
N ARG A 201 10.13 8.01 9.99
CA ARG A 201 10.90 8.97 10.75
C ARG A 201 10.12 10.26 10.90
N LYS A 202 9.80 10.60 12.15
CA LYS A 202 9.22 11.87 12.54
C LYS A 202 10.16 13.03 12.21
N ARG A 203 9.61 14.18 11.80
CA ARG A 203 10.37 15.43 11.71
C ARG A 203 10.79 15.89 13.12
N PRO A 204 11.93 16.56 13.28
CA PRO A 204 12.38 17.03 14.58
C PRO A 204 11.46 18.10 15.17
N ARG A 205 11.65 18.41 16.45
CA ARG A 205 10.91 19.45 17.22
C ARG A 205 9.43 19.09 17.42
N SER A 206 8.54 20.08 17.25
CA SER A 206 7.11 19.99 17.55
C SER A 206 6.27 19.45 16.39
N SER A 207 6.88 19.09 15.26
CA SER A 207 6.18 18.50 14.13
C SER A 207 5.59 17.15 14.52
N ILE A 208 4.39 16.84 14.02
CA ILE A 208 3.71 15.57 14.33
C ILE A 208 3.95 14.54 13.21
N ASP A 209 4.14 15.03 11.99
CA ASP A 209 4.39 14.25 10.79
C ASP A 209 5.88 13.91 10.59
N GLY A 210 6.11 13.09 9.59
CA GLY A 210 7.40 12.57 9.20
C GLY A 210 7.42 12.12 7.75
N CYS A 211 8.36 11.25 7.45
CA CYS A 211 8.40 10.54 6.18
C CYS A 211 8.43 9.03 6.42
N ALA A 212 7.65 8.28 5.66
CA ALA A 212 7.64 6.83 5.68
C ALA A 212 8.23 6.25 4.39
N ILE A 213 8.93 5.13 4.52
CA ILE A 213 9.32 4.27 3.40
C ILE A 213 8.65 2.92 3.64
N ALA A 214 7.90 2.45 2.65
CA ALA A 214 7.28 1.13 2.65
C ALA A 214 7.71 0.34 1.43
N TRP A 215 7.87 -0.97 1.56
CA TRP A 215 8.30 -1.87 0.49
C TRP A 215 7.55 -3.18 0.56
N ARG A 216 7.36 -3.83 -0.59
CA ARG A 216 6.77 -5.16 -0.67
C ARG A 216 7.62 -6.16 0.09
N SER A 217 7.10 -6.73 1.18
CA SER A 217 7.84 -7.69 2.01
C SER A 217 8.23 -8.96 1.26
N SER A 218 7.44 -9.34 0.26
CA SER A 218 7.71 -10.45 -0.66
C SER A 218 8.85 -10.15 -1.64
N THR A 219 9.13 -8.87 -1.89
CA THR A 219 10.12 -8.44 -2.89
C THR A 219 11.42 -8.00 -2.22
N PHE A 220 11.34 -7.22 -1.14
CA PHE A 220 12.51 -6.63 -0.49
C PHE A 220 12.61 -6.99 0.99
N GLU A 221 13.84 -7.00 1.47
CA GLU A 221 14.20 -7.14 2.87
C GLU A 221 14.93 -5.89 3.36
N LEU A 222 14.64 -5.44 4.57
CA LEU A 222 15.34 -4.31 5.18
C LEU A 222 16.69 -4.76 5.74
N LEU A 223 17.77 -4.18 5.25
CA LEU A 223 19.11 -4.40 5.80
C LEU A 223 19.45 -3.37 6.89
N ALA A 224 19.10 -2.11 6.65
CA ALA A 224 19.36 -1.01 7.57
C ALA A 224 18.37 0.12 7.34
N SER A 225 18.09 0.90 8.38
CA SER A 225 17.37 2.16 8.26
C SER A 225 18.06 3.23 9.10
N GLY A 226 17.89 4.48 8.69
CA GLY A 226 18.50 5.61 9.36
C GLY A 226 17.88 6.91 8.89
N GLY A 227 18.35 8.03 9.41
CA GLY A 227 17.84 9.31 8.99
C GLY A 227 18.77 10.44 9.36
N TYR A 228 18.47 11.60 8.78
CA TYR A 228 19.23 12.82 8.98
C TYR A 228 18.28 13.99 9.17
N ASP A 229 18.43 14.69 10.29
CA ASP A 229 17.69 15.92 10.55
C ASP A 229 18.52 17.09 10.04
N PHE A 230 17.93 17.92 9.18
CA PHE A 230 18.61 19.09 8.66
C PHE A 230 18.67 20.15 9.77
N GLY A 231 19.85 20.33 10.34
CA GLY A 231 20.11 21.37 11.33
C GLY A 231 19.96 22.78 10.75
N SER A 232 19.87 23.77 11.63
CA SER A 232 19.77 25.19 11.29
C SER A 232 20.96 25.72 10.45
N ALA A 233 22.11 25.05 10.50
CA ALA A 233 23.28 25.40 9.70
C ALA A 233 23.14 25.02 8.21
N LEU A 234 22.27 24.06 7.87
CA LEU A 234 22.12 23.52 6.51
C LEU A 234 20.78 23.86 5.87
N SER A 235 19.81 24.37 6.64
CA SER A 235 18.47 24.69 6.15
C SER A 235 17.88 25.88 6.89
N ARG A 236 17.26 26.81 6.13
CA ARG A 236 16.43 27.90 6.69
C ARG A 236 15.17 27.37 7.39
N SER A 237 14.83 26.09 7.17
CA SER A 237 13.77 25.35 7.84
C SER A 237 14.40 24.20 8.65
N PRO A 238 14.72 24.39 9.94
CA PRO A 238 15.41 23.41 10.78
C PRO A 238 14.50 22.27 11.29
N ASP A 239 13.29 22.16 10.75
CA ASP A 239 12.26 21.16 11.09
C ASP A 239 12.15 20.06 10.02
N ARG A 240 13.23 19.82 9.27
CA ARG A 240 13.24 18.94 8.09
C ARG A 240 14.02 17.68 8.39
N THR A 241 13.59 16.56 7.81
CA THR A 241 14.26 15.27 7.95
C THR A 241 14.37 14.57 6.60
N CYS A 242 15.42 13.77 6.46
CA CYS A 242 15.52 12.72 5.46
C CYS A 242 15.45 11.36 6.17
N HIS A 243 14.70 10.41 5.60
CA HIS A 243 14.63 9.03 6.04
C HIS A 243 15.27 8.12 4.99
N PHE A 244 16.02 7.13 5.44
CA PHE A 244 16.76 6.19 4.62
C PHE A 244 16.37 4.74 4.95
N ALA A 245 16.22 3.92 3.90
CA ALA A 245 16.11 2.48 4.01
C ALA A 245 17.04 1.80 3.00
N LEU A 246 17.94 0.96 3.48
CA LEU A 246 18.75 0.07 2.66
C LEU A 246 18.00 -1.25 2.50
N LEU A 247 17.58 -1.55 1.28
CA LEU A 247 16.79 -2.72 0.94
C LEU A 247 17.62 -3.73 0.13
N ALA A 248 17.59 -5.01 0.52
CA ALA A 248 18.07 -6.10 -0.32
C ALA A 248 16.90 -6.62 -1.16
N TRP A 249 17.15 -6.86 -2.45
CA TRP A 249 16.17 -7.54 -3.27
C TRP A 249 16.19 -9.04 -3.00
N ARG A 250 15.05 -9.63 -2.64
CA ARG A 250 14.97 -11.05 -2.25
C ARG A 250 15.32 -12.01 -3.38
N ARG A 251 15.02 -11.64 -4.63
CA ARG A 251 15.35 -12.44 -5.80
C ARG A 251 16.84 -12.44 -6.12
N ASP A 252 17.54 -11.38 -5.77
CA ASP A 252 18.98 -11.28 -5.95
C ASP A 252 19.62 -10.47 -4.81
N PRO A 253 20.14 -11.16 -3.78
CA PRO A 253 20.75 -10.51 -2.63
C PRO A 253 21.97 -9.62 -2.94
N THR A 254 22.55 -9.72 -4.15
CA THR A 254 23.62 -8.83 -4.58
C THR A 254 23.11 -7.45 -4.94
N VAL A 255 21.82 -7.34 -5.28
CA VAL A 255 21.15 -6.07 -5.60
C VAL A 255 20.68 -5.41 -4.29
N ARG A 256 21.24 -4.23 -4.01
CA ARG A 256 20.87 -3.41 -2.85
C ARG A 256 20.42 -2.04 -3.31
N LEU A 257 19.32 -1.55 -2.75
CA LEU A 257 18.76 -0.24 -3.03
C LEU A 257 18.83 0.62 -1.78
N LEU A 258 19.43 1.80 -1.88
CA LEU A 258 19.27 2.84 -0.87
C LEU A 258 18.09 3.74 -1.28
N VAL A 259 17.00 3.65 -0.54
CA VAL A 259 15.83 4.51 -0.72
C VAL A 259 15.92 5.67 0.25
N ALA A 260 15.75 6.88 -0.25
CA ALA A 260 15.72 8.11 0.53
C ALA A 260 14.41 8.85 0.30
N THR A 261 13.82 9.38 1.36
CA THR A 261 12.66 10.26 1.27
C THR A 261 12.82 11.44 2.21
N THR A 262 12.35 12.61 1.79
CA THR A 262 12.51 13.85 2.54
C THR A 262 11.22 14.67 2.48
N SER A 263 10.96 15.40 3.55
CA SER A 263 9.94 16.47 3.57
C SER A 263 10.64 17.80 3.35
N ALA A 264 11.27 17.97 2.18
CA ALA A 264 11.91 19.23 1.80
C ALA A 264 10.85 20.22 1.28
N SER A 265 11.02 21.50 1.55
CA SER A 265 10.27 22.53 0.83
C SER A 265 10.61 22.43 -0.66
N PRO A 266 9.66 22.66 -1.58
CA PRO A 266 10.02 22.89 -2.97
C PRO A 266 11.07 24.01 -3.00
N PRO A 267 12.06 23.96 -3.91
CA PRO A 267 12.93 25.10 -4.09
C PRO A 267 12.02 26.31 -4.30
N ALA A 268 12.34 27.42 -3.63
CA ALA A 268 11.78 28.71 -4.04
C ALA A 268 11.96 28.75 -5.56
N LEU A 269 10.92 29.15 -6.30
CA LEU A 269 11.02 29.39 -7.74
C LEU A 269 12.04 30.53 -7.95
N SER A 270 13.32 30.24 -7.78
CA SER A 270 14.40 30.98 -8.39
C SER A 270 14.29 30.68 -9.86
N GLU A 271 14.33 31.75 -10.65
CA GLU A 271 14.20 31.79 -12.11
C GLU A 271 14.72 30.54 -12.83
N PRO A 272 14.08 30.12 -13.93
CA PRO A 272 14.46 28.92 -14.67
C PRO A 272 15.94 28.98 -15.06
N SER A 273 16.78 28.28 -14.31
CA SER A 273 18.17 28.02 -14.66
C SER A 273 18.16 27.21 -15.95
N SER A 274 18.51 27.87 -17.05
CA SER A 274 18.63 27.35 -18.42
C SER A 274 19.73 26.30 -18.63
N ARG A 275 20.17 25.61 -17.58
CA ARG A 275 21.21 24.58 -17.68
C ARG A 275 20.58 23.20 -17.88
N PRO A 276 20.79 22.55 -19.05
CA PRO A 276 20.27 21.22 -19.28
C PRO A 276 20.92 20.20 -18.32
N LEU A 277 20.07 19.38 -17.69
CA LEU A 277 20.47 18.25 -16.87
C LEU A 277 21.33 17.28 -17.71
N ARG A 278 22.62 17.15 -17.38
CA ARG A 278 23.50 16.13 -17.95
C ARG A 278 23.01 14.75 -17.52
N ARG A 279 22.56 13.94 -18.47
CA ARG A 279 22.38 12.49 -18.28
C ARG A 279 23.75 11.86 -17.99
N VAL A 280 23.97 11.42 -16.76
CA VAL A 280 25.05 10.50 -16.44
C VAL A 280 24.55 9.11 -16.81
N ARG A 281 25.09 8.55 -17.91
CA ARG A 281 25.00 7.12 -18.20
C ARG A 281 26.08 6.41 -17.37
N ARG A 282 25.68 5.38 -16.62
CA ARG A 282 26.55 4.26 -16.29
C ARG A 282 26.08 3.08 -17.12
#